data_AF-A0A9Q3IFD1-F1
#
_entry.id   AF-A0A9Q3IFD1-F1
#
_cell.length_a   1.000
_cell.length_b   1.000
_cell.length_c   1.000
_cell.angle_alpha   90.00
_cell.angle_beta   90.00
_cell.angle_gamma   90.00
#
_symmetry.space_group_name_H-M   'P 1'
#
loop_
_entity.id
_entity.type
_entity.pdbx_description
1 polymer ?
#
loop_
_entity_poly.entity_id
_entity_poly.type
_entity_poly.pdbx_seq_one_letter_code
_entity_poly.pdbx_strand_id
1 'polypeptide(L)'
;MKKELIEILFQYREAFASDNEQLGAIKGHEVDTMLNVESSYPPLLRKPAYPAIPMARDALESHINELMKLGVLKKVGNNEEVEVEPPVIIT
;
A
#
# COMPACT_ATOMS: atom_id res chain seq x y z
N MET A 1 21.04 14.88 29.72
CA MET A 1 21.25 14.28 28.39
C MET A 1 20.43 13.02 28.10
N LYS A 2 20.69 11.84 28.69
CA LYS A 2 19.91 10.61 28.35
C LYS A 2 18.41 10.70 28.67
N LYS A 3 18.04 11.29 29.82
CA LYS A 3 16.63 11.46 30.21
C LYS A 3 15.88 12.44 29.30
N GLU A 4 16.47 13.60 29.04
CA GLU A 4 15.88 14.62 28.15
C GLU A 4 15.65 14.06 26.74
N LEU A 5 16.59 13.26 26.21
CA LEU A 5 16.41 12.61 24.91
C LEU A 5 15.22 11.65 24.92
N ILE A 6 15.08 10.82 25.96
CA ILE A 6 13.97 9.88 26.08
C ILE A 6 12.64 10.63 26.20
N GLU A 7 12.60 11.73 26.95
CA GLU A 7 11.41 12.58 27.08
C GLU A 7 10.98 13.17 25.73
N ILE A 8 11.94 13.68 24.94
CA ILE A 8 11.67 14.20 23.59
C ILE A 8 11.18 13.09 22.66
N LEU A 9 11.84 11.93 22.64
CA LEU A 9 11.43 10.81 21.79
C LEU A 9 10.03 10.29 22.16
N PHE A 10 9.71 10.27 23.46
CA PHE A 10 8.39 9.88 23.93
C PHE A 10 7.32 10.93 23.59
N GLN A 11 7.65 12.22 23.67
CA GLN A 11 6.77 13.33 23.30
C GLN A 11 6.40 13.28 21.81
N TYR A 12 7.35 12.96 20.93
CA TYR A 12 7.15 12.90 19.48
C TYR A 12 7.00 11.48 18.94
N ARG A 13 6.57 10.51 19.75
CA ARG A 13 6.47 9.10 19.35
C ARG A 13 5.63 8.87 18.09
N GLU A 14 4.62 9.71 17.86
CA GLU A 14 3.70 9.65 16.71
C GLU A 14 4.34 10.15 15.41
N ALA A 15 5.50 10.81 15.47
CA ALA A 15 6.27 11.19 14.28
C ALA A 15 7.13 10.03 13.74
N PHE A 16 7.21 8.92 14.47
CA PHE A 16 7.98 7.74 14.08
C PHE A 16 7.08 6.66 13.50
N ALA A 17 7.55 5.96 12.47
CA ALA A 17 6.83 4.84 11.90
C ALA A 17 6.64 3.73 12.94
N SER A 18 5.41 3.24 13.06
CA SER A 18 5.04 2.10 13.91
C SER A 18 4.38 1.01 13.07
N ASP A 19 4.55 -0.25 13.47
CA ASP A 19 3.95 -1.41 12.80
C ASP A 19 2.42 -1.47 12.95
N ASN A 20 1.85 -0.64 13.84
CA ASN A 20 0.43 -0.64 14.19
C ASN A 20 -0.37 0.48 13.51
N GLU A 21 0.29 1.39 12.81
CA GLU A 21 -0.35 2.53 12.17
C GLU A 21 -0.44 2.33 10.66
N GLN A 22 -1.58 2.70 10.08
CA GLN A 22 -1.75 2.63 8.64
C GLN A 22 -0.81 3.62 7.95
N LEU A 23 -0.12 3.15 6.91
CA LEU A 23 0.77 4.01 6.14
C LEU A 23 -0.07 4.95 5.26
N GLY A 24 0.28 6.24 5.26
CA GLY A 24 -0.14 7.15 4.19
C GLY A 24 -1.53 7.78 4.30
N ALA A 25 -2.19 7.79 5.47
CA ALA A 25 -3.47 8.48 5.65
C ALA A 25 -3.34 10.02 5.76
N ILE A 26 -2.47 10.65 4.95
CA ILE A 26 -2.39 12.11 4.85
C ILE A 26 -3.57 12.58 4.00
N LYS A 27 -4.64 13.02 4.68
CA LYS A 27 -5.85 13.54 4.04
C LYS A 27 -5.50 14.72 3.10
N GLY A 28 -6.01 14.68 1.87
CA GLY A 28 -5.89 15.77 0.90
C GLY A 28 -4.78 15.64 -0.16
N HIS A 29 -4.05 14.52 -0.20
CA HIS A 29 -3.05 14.22 -1.24
C HIS A 29 -3.47 13.05 -2.13
N GLU A 30 -4.77 12.79 -2.26
CA GLU A 30 -5.31 11.77 -3.14
C GLU A 30 -4.99 12.13 -4.60
N VAL A 31 -4.48 11.16 -5.37
CA VAL A 31 -4.16 11.34 -6.78
C VAL A 31 -5.28 10.74 -7.62
N ASP A 32 -6.08 11.61 -8.25
CA ASP A 32 -7.05 11.20 -9.24
C ASP A 32 -6.34 10.89 -10.57
N THR A 33 -6.31 9.61 -10.94
CA THR A 33 -5.67 9.15 -12.18
C THR A 33 -6.74 8.73 -13.19
N MET A 34 -7.07 9.64 -14.11
CA MET A 34 -7.98 9.33 -15.21
C MET A 34 -7.24 8.72 -16.41
N LEU A 35 -7.79 7.64 -16.96
CA LEU A 35 -7.33 7.12 -18.25
C LEU A 35 -7.90 8.01 -19.37
N ASN A 36 -7.03 8.58 -20.19
CA ASN A 36 -7.43 9.38 -21.37
C ASN A 36 -7.93 8.52 -22.55
N VAL A 37 -8.07 7.21 -22.34
CA VAL A 37 -8.43 6.24 -23.38
C VAL A 37 -9.49 5.30 -22.83
N GLU A 38 -10.42 4.91 -23.70
CA GLU A 38 -11.41 3.88 -23.40
C GLU A 38 -10.73 2.49 -23.38
N SER A 39 -11.29 1.58 -22.60
CA SER A 39 -10.80 0.19 -22.59
C SER A 39 -10.98 -0.43 -23.98
N SER A 40 -9.94 -1.07 -24.50
CA SER A 40 -10.02 -1.70 -25.83
C SER A 40 -11.05 -2.82 -25.82
N TYR A 41 -11.92 -2.87 -26.83
CA TYR A 41 -12.77 -4.03 -27.09
C TYR A 41 -12.15 -4.92 -28.18
N PRO A 42 -12.00 -6.24 -27.98
CA PRO A 42 -12.38 -7.00 -26.78
C PRO A 42 -11.42 -6.70 -25.60
N PRO A 43 -11.88 -6.88 -24.35
CA PRO A 43 -11.04 -6.70 -23.17
C PRO A 43 -9.76 -7.52 -23.31
N LEU A 44 -8.61 -6.88 -23.10
CA LEU A 44 -7.32 -7.57 -23.13
C LEU A 44 -7.37 -8.77 -22.19
N LEU A 45 -7.14 -9.96 -22.75
CA LEU A 45 -6.99 -11.19 -21.97
C LEU A 45 -5.86 -10.97 -20.96
N ARG A 46 -6.21 -10.96 -19.67
CA ARG A 46 -5.21 -10.88 -18.61
C ARG A 46 -4.32 -12.11 -18.73
N LYS A 47 -3.03 -11.89 -18.99
CA LYS A 47 -2.04 -12.97 -18.95
C LYS A 47 -2.07 -13.57 -17.54
N PRO A 48 -2.03 -14.90 -17.39
CA PRO A 48 -1.91 -15.49 -16.07
C PRO A 48 -0.63 -14.98 -15.40
N ALA A 49 -0.64 -14.88 -14.07
CA ALA A 49 0.56 -14.56 -13.32
C ALA A 49 1.66 -15.58 -13.66
N TYR A 50 2.88 -15.10 -13.80
CA TYR A 50 4.03 -15.98 -14.05
C TYR A 50 4.21 -16.93 -12.85
N PRO A 51 4.53 -18.21 -13.08
CA PRO A 51 4.75 -19.14 -11.97
C PRO A 51 5.92 -18.70 -11.12
N ALA A 52 5.66 -18.45 -9.83
CA ALA A 52 6.70 -18.16 -8.85
C ALA A 52 7.27 -19.46 -8.27
N ILE A 53 8.54 -19.43 -7.88
CA ILE A 53 9.15 -20.52 -7.10
C ILE A 53 8.52 -20.58 -5.70
N PRO A 54 8.38 -21.77 -5.08
CA PRO A 54 7.67 -21.91 -3.79
C PRO A 54 8.21 -21.00 -2.69
N MET A 55 9.52 -20.93 -2.51
CA MET A 55 10.14 -20.06 -1.50
C MET A 55 9.85 -18.57 -1.72
N ALA A 56 9.81 -18.13 -2.98
CA ALA A 56 9.49 -16.74 -3.29
C ALA A 56 8.01 -16.47 -3.03
N ARG A 57 7.12 -17.44 -3.29
CA ARG A 57 5.70 -17.32 -3.00
C ARG A 57 5.46 -17.13 -1.51
N ASP A 58 6.11 -17.91 -0.65
CA ASP A 58 5.93 -17.82 0.81
C ASP A 58 6.41 -16.46 1.35
N ALA A 59 7.56 -15.97 0.86
CA ALA A 59 8.08 -14.66 1.24
C ALA A 59 7.16 -13.51 0.75
N LEU A 60 6.69 -13.59 -0.49
CA LEU A 60 5.75 -12.62 -1.05
C LEU A 60 4.43 -12.61 -0.28
N GLU A 61 3.93 -13.77 0.13
CA GLU A 61 2.69 -13.88 0.90
C GLU A 61 2.82 -13.18 2.27
N SER A 62 3.95 -13.32 2.95
CA SER A 62 4.22 -12.59 4.20
C SER A 62 4.14 -11.07 3.99
N HIS A 63 4.82 -10.55 2.98
CA HIS A 63 4.85 -9.12 2.70
C HIS A 63 3.49 -8.58 2.23
N ILE A 64 2.77 -9.33 1.41
CA ILE A 64 1.41 -8.95 0.99
C ILE A 64 0.49 -8.85 2.21
N ASN A 65 0.59 -9.79 3.15
CA ASN A 65 -0.18 -9.76 4.39
C ASN A 65 0.17 -8.56 5.28
N GLU A 66 1.45 -8.19 5.37
CA GLU A 66 1.89 -6.97 6.07
C GLU A 66 1.29 -5.71 5.43
N LEU A 67 1.40 -5.58 4.11
CA LEU A 67 0.87 -4.44 3.38
C LEU A 67 -0.67 -4.33 3.46
N MET A 68 -1.37 -5.46 3.53
CA MET A 68 -2.82 -5.45 3.80
C MET A 68 -3.15 -4.95 5.20
N LYS A 69 -2.38 -5.34 6.23
CA LYS A 69 -2.57 -4.85 7.61
C LYS A 69 -2.31 -3.35 7.73
N LEU A 70 -1.30 -2.85 7.02
CA LEU A 70 -0.93 -1.43 6.98
C LEU A 70 -1.89 -0.59 6.14
N GLY A 71 -2.93 -1.18 5.54
CA GLY A 71 -3.93 -0.47 4.73
C GLY A 71 -3.45 -0.06 3.34
N VAL A 72 -2.26 -0.50 2.92
CA VAL A 72 -1.68 -0.17 1.60
C VAL A 72 -2.29 -1.01 0.49
N LEU A 73 -2.59 -2.29 0.77
CA LEU A 73 -3.23 -3.20 -0.17
C LEU A 73 -4.65 -3.55 0.29
N LYS A 74 -5.61 -3.48 -0.63
CA LYS A 74 -6.97 -3.97 -0.44
C LYS A 74 -7.26 -5.08 -1.45
N LYS A 75 -7.90 -6.15 -1.00
CA LYS A 75 -8.41 -7.19 -1.90
C LYS A 75 -9.65 -6.66 -2.63
N VAL A 76 -9.63 -6.72 -3.95
CA VAL A 76 -10.68 -6.22 -4.84
C VAL A 76 -11.28 -7.37 -5.64
N GLY A 77 -12.61 -7.38 -5.83
CA GLY A 77 -13.30 -8.36 -6.68
C GLY A 77 -13.07 -8.14 -8.17
N ASN A 78 -13.24 -9.18 -9.00
CA ASN A 78 -12.99 -9.09 -10.45
C ASN A 78 -13.84 -8.03 -11.20
N ASN A 79 -14.99 -7.63 -10.64
CA ASN A 79 -15.92 -6.67 -11.22
C ASN A 79 -16.23 -5.49 -10.27
N GLU A 80 -15.42 -5.30 -9.22
CA GLU A 80 -15.59 -4.17 -8.31
C GLU A 80 -14.93 -2.94 -8.96
N GLU A 81 -15.73 -1.92 -9.26
CA GLU A 81 -15.20 -0.61 -9.64
C GLU A 81 -14.55 0.00 -8.40
N VAL A 82 -13.23 0.19 -8.48
CA VAL A 82 -12.45 0.78 -7.39
C VAL A 82 -11.81 2.04 -7.94
N GLU A 83 -12.08 3.16 -7.29
CA GLU A 83 -11.30 4.38 -7.45
C GLU A 83 -9.88 4.06 -6.96
N VAL A 84 -8.91 4.07 -7.89
CA VAL A 84 -7.53 3.70 -7.60
C VAL A 84 -6.88 4.85 -6.84
N GLU A 85 -6.74 4.71 -5.52
CA GLU A 85 -5.93 5.60 -4.69
C GLU A 85 -4.49 5.04 -4.64
N PRO A 86 -3.51 5.61 -5.37
CA PRO A 86 -2.13 5.16 -5.25
C PRO A 86 -1.52 5.64 -3.92
N PRO A 87 -0.67 4.84 -3.25
CA PRO A 87 0.07 5.30 -2.08
C PRO A 87 1.07 6.40 -2.49
N VAL A 88 1.04 7.53 -1.77
CA VAL A 88 2.00 8.62 -1.96
C VAL A 88 3.28 8.30 -1.18
N ILE A 89 4.40 8.18 -1.89
CA ILE A 89 5.74 8.13 -1.29
C ILE A 89 6.31 9.54 -1.33
N ILE A 90 6.36 10.23 -0.18
CA ILE A 90 7.05 11.52 -0.06
C ILE A 90 8.54 11.26 0.16
N THR A 91 9.38 11.61 -0.81
CA THR A 91 10.85 11.58 -0.74
C THR A 91 11.44 12.92 -0.34
#